data_AF-U1FZP1-F1
#
_entry.id   AF-U1FZP1-F1
#
_cell.length_a   1.000
_cell.length_b   1.000
_cell.length_c   1.000
_cell.angle_alpha   90.00
_cell.angle_beta   90.00
_cell.angle_gamma   90.00
#
_symmetry.space_group_name_H-M   'P 1'
#
loop_
_entity.id
_entity.type
_entity.pdbx_description
1 polymer ?
#
loop_
_entity_poly.entity_id
_entity_poly.type
_entity_poly.pdbx_seq_one_letter_code
_entity_poly.pdbx_strand_id
1 'polypeptide(L)'
;MQGVNIWKNLDECAFYENTIILELLDRSQEESPTNIVKAERRSNPNNTNEVTEWFCDFLDDFALIAAGPGGASNVTAACLEREELPTRTLTVRVAKNESFKPSEIQYLEGIMTIVNKVRNGDMQIQNAQDECSEAVLRHCGARVKRYITSLKEHLDSIGMEFLTRNLMPHPVYRTSNPHRESKEDEGRLGAYCVDTHLDYMRLSYERWKDMVDLVYRICSAEDQQSVHSLAGLTYQVRQSSSFRYLLESTVHNHSNVVAKVVERIGKISKFYRSAVTLVRVAAKHCQDIDRFRFRTLASQKRAINVLSVSNLNNLISRVPPASRGRLQTQAGNAQRLLRRWRHYVLHAEMQLLLFYETQPEIQLADNYIGISKRSCYLCATFIRFHGKFIMEGVHQQLYCLWTIPSTIAFRDTMRENHFLTALSNLCENVNSKVKAISARHYSQYPFHGESIANFSRDSLLSTVKTARTLISGIPLAPSTVQNTLDTLLRNGPAAVDLQRSSHQDNEERSNTTADVPPSEEQTVETRPDKIPSTETKLNDDNVFEEYAARQFEKFPGMPNRVEHSLQTSTLRTENKSFRCSESMGDLQLSIDAVQPSQVSESDLSQVIVEKSSKENDGSVHKRKLSNM
;
A
#
# COMPACT_ATOMS: atom_id res chain seq x y z
N MET A 1 -24.14 -24.24 14.75
CA MET A 1 -24.96 -23.01 14.86
C MET A 1 -25.68 -22.78 13.54
N GLN A 2 -26.89 -22.21 13.55
CA GLN A 2 -27.58 -21.81 12.33
C GLN A 2 -27.03 -20.46 11.85
N GLY A 3 -26.97 -20.26 10.53
CA GLY A 3 -26.45 -19.02 9.94
C GLY A 3 -27.50 -17.90 9.93
N VAL A 4 -27.11 -16.72 10.40
CA VAL A 4 -27.89 -15.48 10.41
C VAL A 4 -27.71 -14.74 9.08
N ASN A 5 -28.82 -14.37 8.42
CA ASN A 5 -28.77 -13.47 7.26
C ASN A 5 -28.56 -12.03 7.73
N ILE A 6 -27.35 -11.50 7.57
CA ILE A 6 -26.96 -10.17 8.05
C ILE A 6 -27.63 -9.02 7.30
N TRP A 7 -28.16 -9.27 6.10
CA TRP A 7 -28.85 -8.28 5.28
C TRP A 7 -30.37 -8.28 5.51
N LYS A 8 -30.90 -9.11 6.42
CA LYS A 8 -32.36 -9.26 6.63
C LYS A 8 -33.10 -7.93 6.86
N ASN A 9 -32.45 -6.97 7.49
CA ASN A 9 -33.03 -5.66 7.85
C ASN A 9 -32.36 -4.49 7.09
N LEU A 10 -31.57 -4.75 6.03
CA LEU A 10 -30.76 -3.74 5.31
C LEU A 10 -30.93 -3.92 3.79
N ASP A 11 -30.97 -2.81 3.02
CA ASP A 11 -30.99 -2.88 1.55
C ASP A 11 -29.57 -3.22 1.03
N GLU A 12 -29.26 -4.52 0.91
CA GLU A 12 -28.02 -5.05 0.32
C GLU A 12 -27.79 -4.48 -1.08
N CYS A 13 -28.86 -4.25 -1.86
CA CYS A 13 -28.76 -3.67 -3.19
C CYS A 13 -28.36 -2.18 -3.15
N ALA A 14 -28.98 -1.38 -2.27
CA ALA A 14 -28.58 0.01 -2.04
C ALA A 14 -27.11 0.12 -1.66
N PHE A 15 -26.63 -0.74 -0.76
CA PHE A 15 -25.25 -0.70 -0.32
C PHE A 15 -24.30 -0.82 -1.50
N TYR A 16 -24.44 -1.86 -2.34
CA TYR A 16 -23.54 -2.05 -3.47
C TYR A 16 -23.77 -1.04 -4.61
N GLU A 17 -25.00 -0.63 -4.89
CA GLU A 17 -25.28 0.44 -5.87
C GLU A 17 -24.64 1.77 -5.44
N ASN A 18 -24.69 2.08 -4.15
CA ASN A 18 -24.09 3.29 -3.58
C ASN A 18 -22.55 3.22 -3.53
N THR A 19 -21.93 2.06 -3.29
CA THR A 19 -20.46 1.94 -3.42
C THR A 19 -20.00 2.07 -4.87
N ILE A 20 -20.76 1.58 -5.86
CA ILE A 20 -20.49 1.84 -7.29
C ILE A 20 -20.56 3.34 -7.59
N ILE A 21 -21.61 4.03 -7.11
CA ILE A 21 -21.76 5.49 -7.28
C ILE A 21 -20.56 6.25 -6.70
N LEU A 22 -20.11 5.88 -5.49
CA LEU A 22 -18.95 6.50 -4.84
C LEU A 22 -17.65 6.24 -5.61
N GLU A 23 -17.38 5.02 -6.10
CA GLU A 23 -16.16 4.75 -6.89
C GLU A 23 -16.09 5.61 -8.18
N LEU A 24 -17.25 5.95 -8.77
CA LEU A 24 -17.36 6.73 -9.99
C LEU A 24 -17.31 8.26 -9.77
N LEU A 25 -17.90 8.76 -8.67
CA LEU A 25 -18.13 10.19 -8.45
C LEU A 25 -17.31 10.81 -7.32
N ASP A 26 -16.86 10.02 -6.35
CA ASP A 26 -16.16 10.46 -5.15
C ASP A 26 -15.27 9.33 -4.57
N ARG A 27 -14.25 8.93 -5.35
CA ARG A 27 -13.46 7.74 -4.99
C ARG A 27 -12.51 7.96 -3.80
N SER A 28 -12.02 9.18 -3.61
CA SER A 28 -11.12 9.60 -2.53
C SER A 28 -11.91 10.17 -1.36
N GLN A 29 -12.08 9.38 -0.30
CA GLN A 29 -12.97 9.72 0.81
C GLN A 29 -12.35 10.68 1.84
N GLU A 30 -13.16 11.63 2.30
CA GLU A 30 -12.76 12.67 3.27
C GLU A 30 -12.42 12.08 4.66
N GLU A 31 -11.14 11.84 4.92
CA GLU A 31 -10.52 11.89 6.24
C GLU A 31 -8.99 11.94 6.06
N SER A 32 -8.33 13.01 6.53
CA SER A 32 -6.86 13.16 6.41
C SER A 32 -6.14 11.99 7.07
N PRO A 33 -5.28 11.22 6.36
CA PRO A 33 -4.53 10.11 6.96
C PRO A 33 -3.63 10.52 8.13
N THR A 34 -3.34 11.81 8.27
CA THR A 34 -2.51 12.37 9.34
C THR A 34 -3.31 12.60 10.64
N ASN A 35 -4.64 12.65 10.58
CA ASN A 35 -5.50 12.87 11.74
C ASN A 35 -5.88 11.54 12.40
N ILE A 36 -6.17 10.51 11.59
CA ILE A 36 -6.49 9.14 12.05
C ILE A 36 -5.37 8.57 12.94
N VAL A 37 -4.15 8.44 12.39
CA VAL A 37 -2.99 7.84 13.08
C VAL A 37 -2.61 8.60 14.37
N LYS A 38 -2.90 9.91 14.45
CA LYS A 38 -2.67 10.71 15.66
C LYS A 38 -3.78 10.62 16.70
N ALA A 39 -4.99 10.23 16.31
CA ALA A 39 -6.09 9.98 17.25
C ALA A 39 -5.97 8.56 17.84
N GLU A 40 -5.76 7.55 16.99
CA GLU A 40 -5.73 6.13 17.40
C GLU A 40 -4.66 5.84 18.46
N ARG A 41 -3.41 6.30 18.28
CA ARG A 41 -2.34 6.17 19.28
C ARG A 41 -2.53 7.02 20.54
N ARG A 42 -3.55 7.89 20.64
CA ARG A 42 -3.80 8.74 21.82
C ARG A 42 -4.91 8.24 22.75
N SER A 43 -5.73 7.28 22.31
CA SER A 43 -6.92 6.85 23.06
C SER A 43 -6.65 5.87 24.21
N ASN A 44 -5.42 5.37 24.37
CA ASN A 44 -5.09 4.39 25.42
C ASN A 44 -3.69 4.62 26.02
N PRO A 45 -3.53 5.51 27.02
CA PRO A 45 -2.23 5.93 27.54
C PRO A 45 -1.55 4.93 28.50
N ASN A 46 -2.20 3.81 28.83
CA ASN A 46 -1.86 3.02 30.03
C ASN A 46 -1.24 1.63 29.76
N ASN A 47 -0.63 1.37 28.59
CA ASN A 47 0.11 0.11 28.40
C ASN A 47 1.33 0.20 27.45
N THR A 48 2.51 -0.10 28.02
CA THR A 48 3.69 -0.73 27.38
C THR A 48 4.01 -0.40 25.89
N ASN A 49 4.32 0.85 25.59
CA ASN A 49 4.67 1.33 24.22
C ASN A 49 5.62 0.42 23.42
N GLU A 50 6.68 -0.15 24.02
CA GLU A 50 7.64 -1.02 23.29
C GLU A 50 7.08 -2.42 22.97
N VAL A 51 6.24 -2.99 23.84
CA VAL A 51 5.71 -4.36 23.68
C VAL A 51 4.71 -4.41 22.53
N THR A 52 3.94 -3.34 22.33
CA THR A 52 2.95 -3.24 21.26
C THR A 52 3.60 -2.93 19.89
N GLU A 53 4.74 -2.23 19.86
CA GLU A 53 5.31 -1.77 18.58
C GLU A 53 5.99 -2.89 17.77
N TRP A 54 6.75 -3.79 18.40
CA TRP A 54 7.38 -4.91 17.68
C TRP A 54 6.34 -5.88 17.07
N PHE A 55 5.21 -6.05 17.76
CA PHE A 55 4.11 -6.91 17.34
C PHE A 55 3.49 -6.42 16.02
N CYS A 56 3.17 -5.12 15.99
CA CYS A 56 2.61 -4.49 14.80
C CYS A 56 3.59 -4.56 13.62
N ASP A 57 4.86 -4.20 13.83
CA ASP A 57 5.88 -4.27 12.79
C ASP A 57 6.13 -5.71 12.28
N PHE A 58 6.06 -6.72 13.16
CA PHE A 58 6.16 -8.13 12.79
C PHE A 58 5.02 -8.57 11.87
N LEU A 59 3.76 -8.27 12.21
CA LEU A 59 2.60 -8.63 11.39
C LEU A 59 2.55 -7.84 10.08
N ASP A 60 2.90 -6.56 10.12
CA ASP A 60 3.00 -5.69 8.96
C ASP A 60 4.09 -6.16 7.97
N ASP A 61 5.24 -6.61 8.47
CA ASP A 61 6.32 -7.20 7.67
C ASP A 61 5.96 -8.60 7.16
N PHE A 62 5.33 -9.46 7.97
CA PHE A 62 4.90 -10.80 7.52
C PHE A 62 3.79 -10.72 6.46
N ALA A 63 2.82 -9.81 6.63
CA ALA A 63 1.82 -9.52 5.62
C ALA A 63 2.51 -9.03 4.33
N LEU A 64 3.44 -8.07 4.42
CA LEU A 64 4.19 -7.58 3.26
C LEU A 64 4.95 -8.69 2.51
N ILE A 65 5.56 -9.65 3.23
CA ILE A 65 6.22 -10.82 2.65
C ILE A 65 5.20 -11.73 1.96
N ALA A 66 4.11 -12.09 2.63
CA ALA A 66 3.07 -12.98 2.10
C ALA A 66 2.32 -12.41 0.86
N ALA A 67 2.42 -11.11 0.62
CA ALA A 67 1.97 -10.49 -0.63
C ALA A 67 2.87 -10.78 -1.84
N GLY A 68 4.07 -11.37 -1.64
CA GLY A 68 4.98 -11.85 -2.68
C GLY A 68 5.18 -10.86 -3.84
N PRO A 69 4.75 -11.20 -5.09
CA PRO A 69 4.90 -10.35 -6.26
C PRO A 69 4.06 -9.06 -6.21
N GLY A 70 3.11 -8.93 -5.28
CA GLY A 70 2.20 -7.80 -5.13
C GLY A 70 1.13 -7.71 -6.21
N GLY A 71 0.26 -6.70 -6.09
CA GLY A 71 -0.90 -6.49 -6.97
C GLY A 71 -2.11 -5.98 -6.19
N ALA A 72 -3.31 -6.16 -6.74
CA ALA A 72 -4.58 -6.01 -6.02
C ALA A 72 -5.13 -7.37 -5.53
N SER A 73 -4.88 -8.43 -6.30
CA SER A 73 -5.12 -9.84 -5.93
C SER A 73 -4.19 -10.34 -4.83
N ASN A 74 -2.94 -9.89 -4.82
CA ASN A 74 -1.94 -10.27 -3.81
C ASN A 74 -1.90 -9.28 -2.63
N VAL A 75 -3.00 -8.63 -2.29
CA VAL A 75 -3.11 -7.93 -1.00
C VAL A 75 -3.39 -8.97 0.08
N THR A 76 -2.54 -8.97 1.10
CA THR A 76 -2.60 -9.80 2.30
C THR A 76 -2.74 -8.96 3.57
N ALA A 77 -3.29 -9.59 4.59
CA ALA A 77 -3.38 -9.10 5.96
C ALA A 77 -3.04 -10.25 6.93
N ALA A 78 -2.57 -9.94 8.15
CA ALA A 78 -2.12 -10.92 9.14
C ALA A 78 -2.54 -10.57 10.58
N CYS A 79 -2.87 -11.59 11.37
CA CYS A 79 -3.04 -11.53 12.83
C CYS A 79 -2.11 -12.54 13.52
N LEU A 80 -1.88 -12.36 14.83
CA LEU A 80 -1.13 -13.33 15.65
C LEU A 80 -2.03 -13.98 16.70
N GLU A 81 -1.96 -15.30 16.78
CA GLU A 81 -2.65 -16.15 17.75
C GLU A 81 -1.66 -16.64 18.81
N ARG A 82 -2.07 -16.73 20.08
CA ARG A 82 -1.29 -17.34 21.17
C ARG A 82 -2.00 -18.60 21.64
N GLU A 83 -1.35 -19.75 21.50
CA GLU A 83 -1.81 -21.06 21.99
C GLU A 83 -0.87 -21.48 23.13
N GLU A 84 -1.35 -21.53 24.37
CA GLU A 84 -0.47 -21.71 25.54
C GLU A 84 -0.18 -23.19 25.90
N LEU A 85 -1.04 -24.11 25.48
CA LEU A 85 -0.97 -25.54 25.78
C LEU A 85 -1.25 -26.38 24.51
N PRO A 86 -0.59 -27.54 24.32
CA PRO A 86 0.44 -28.14 25.17
C PRO A 86 1.85 -27.52 24.96
N THR A 87 2.03 -26.69 23.93
CA THR A 87 3.28 -26.00 23.59
C THR A 87 2.98 -24.56 23.25
N ARG A 88 3.69 -23.61 23.85
CA ARG A 88 3.47 -22.16 23.69
C ARG A 88 3.76 -21.74 22.26
N THR A 89 2.72 -21.59 21.46
CA THR A 89 2.83 -21.39 20.02
C THR A 89 2.30 -20.03 19.62
N LEU A 90 3.10 -19.26 18.89
CA LEU A 90 2.61 -18.11 18.14
C LEU A 90 2.25 -18.55 16.72
N THR A 91 0.98 -18.41 16.34
CA THR A 91 0.52 -18.73 14.98
C THR A 91 0.20 -17.45 14.22
N VAL A 92 0.93 -17.18 13.14
CA VAL A 92 0.63 -16.07 12.24
C VAL A 92 -0.50 -16.49 11.29
N ARG A 93 -1.71 -15.97 11.46
CA ARG A 93 -2.80 -16.24 10.51
C ARG A 93 -2.81 -15.18 9.42
N VAL A 94 -2.77 -15.61 8.17
CA VAL A 94 -2.69 -14.71 7.00
C VAL A 94 -3.85 -14.96 6.04
N ALA A 95 -4.50 -13.88 5.64
CA ALA A 95 -5.51 -13.84 4.59
C ALA A 95 -4.96 -13.18 3.32
N LYS A 96 -5.58 -13.44 2.17
CA LYS A 96 -5.17 -12.90 0.85
C LYS A 96 -6.38 -12.71 -0.06
N ASN A 97 -6.41 -11.63 -0.84
CA ASN A 97 -7.51 -11.33 -1.76
C ASN A 97 -7.74 -12.44 -2.81
N GLU A 98 -6.70 -13.18 -3.20
CA GLU A 98 -6.80 -14.45 -3.94
C GLU A 98 -6.04 -15.56 -3.18
N SER A 99 -6.54 -16.79 -3.21
CA SER A 99 -5.98 -17.90 -2.42
C SER A 99 -4.50 -18.14 -2.71
N PHE A 100 -3.74 -18.44 -1.65
CA PHE A 100 -2.33 -18.82 -1.76
C PHE A 100 -2.14 -20.05 -2.65
N LYS A 101 -1.12 -20.02 -3.51
CA LYS A 101 -0.67 -21.20 -4.25
C LYS A 101 0.15 -22.12 -3.33
N PRO A 102 0.18 -23.45 -3.55
CA PRO A 102 0.99 -24.36 -2.73
C PRO A 102 2.47 -23.96 -2.61
N SER A 103 3.06 -23.45 -3.70
CA SER A 103 4.44 -22.93 -3.67
C SER A 103 4.60 -21.64 -2.85
N GLU A 104 3.59 -20.77 -2.78
CA GLU A 104 3.62 -19.59 -1.90
C GLU A 104 3.56 -20.00 -0.43
N ILE A 105 2.79 -21.04 -0.09
CA ILE A 105 2.74 -21.65 1.24
C ILE A 105 4.13 -22.21 1.59
N GLN A 106 4.72 -23.01 0.70
CA GLN A 106 6.05 -23.60 0.90
C GLN A 106 7.16 -22.56 1.13
N TYR A 107 7.12 -21.41 0.44
CA TYR A 107 8.06 -20.31 0.70
C TYR A 107 7.89 -19.69 2.10
N LEU A 108 6.65 -19.57 2.58
CA LEU A 108 6.37 -19.07 3.94
C LEU A 108 6.72 -20.11 5.01
N GLU A 109 6.59 -21.41 4.72
CA GLU A 109 7.11 -22.50 5.57
C GLU A 109 8.64 -22.45 5.69
N GLY A 110 9.35 -22.17 4.59
CA GLY A 110 10.80 -21.95 4.60
C GLY A 110 11.21 -20.77 5.50
N ILE A 111 10.56 -19.62 5.34
CA ILE A 111 10.83 -18.44 6.18
C ILE A 111 10.52 -18.74 7.67
N MET A 112 9.40 -19.37 7.97
CA MET A 112 9.05 -19.77 9.34
C MET A 112 10.01 -20.83 9.91
N THR A 113 10.65 -21.65 9.07
CA THR A 113 11.70 -22.57 9.51
C THR A 113 12.94 -21.81 9.99
N ILE A 114 13.38 -20.77 9.28
CA ILE A 114 14.51 -19.91 9.69
C ILE A 114 14.22 -19.21 11.02
N VAL A 115 13.01 -18.64 11.16
CA VAL A 115 12.53 -18.00 12.39
C VAL A 115 12.57 -18.97 13.59
N ASN A 116 12.20 -20.24 13.39
CA ASN A 116 12.29 -21.27 14.44
C ASN A 116 13.74 -21.69 14.76
N LYS A 117 14.62 -21.85 13.75
CA LYS A 117 16.06 -22.14 13.99
C LYS A 117 16.68 -21.09 14.93
N VAL A 118 16.39 -19.81 14.70
CA VAL A 118 16.87 -18.70 15.54
C VAL A 118 16.33 -18.80 16.96
N ARG A 119 15.01 -19.00 17.12
CA ARG A 119 14.34 -19.12 18.42
C ARG A 119 14.95 -20.25 19.27
N ASN A 120 15.34 -21.35 18.63
CA ASN A 120 15.95 -22.51 19.31
C ASN A 120 17.42 -22.30 19.71
N GLY A 121 18.11 -21.32 19.10
CA GLY A 121 19.58 -21.23 19.16
C GLY A 121 20.31 -22.07 18.12
N ASP A 122 19.59 -22.80 17.24
CA ASP A 122 20.16 -23.61 16.14
C ASP A 122 20.89 -22.76 15.09
N MET A 123 20.68 -21.43 15.09
CA MET A 123 21.23 -20.53 14.09
C MET A 123 21.55 -19.14 14.67
N GLN A 124 22.74 -18.63 14.34
CA GLN A 124 23.19 -17.30 14.73
C GLN A 124 22.36 -16.18 14.07
N ILE A 125 22.12 -15.11 14.82
CA ILE A 125 21.23 -14.00 14.45
C ILE A 125 21.66 -13.30 13.13
N GLN A 126 22.96 -13.24 12.82
CA GLN A 126 23.43 -12.67 11.56
C GLN A 126 23.13 -13.59 10.38
N ASN A 127 23.61 -14.85 10.44
CA ASN A 127 23.38 -15.86 9.40
C ASN A 127 21.89 -16.00 9.07
N ALA A 128 21.01 -15.91 10.08
CA ALA A 128 19.56 -15.93 9.88
C ALA A 128 18.99 -14.67 9.23
N GLN A 129 19.53 -13.48 9.52
CA GLN A 129 19.16 -12.25 8.81
C GLN A 129 19.50 -12.37 7.32
N ASP A 130 20.64 -12.99 6.99
CA ASP A 130 21.06 -13.19 5.60
C ASP A 130 20.27 -14.32 4.89
N GLU A 131 20.12 -15.52 5.48
CA GLU A 131 19.28 -16.61 4.94
C GLU A 131 17.82 -16.17 4.77
N CYS A 132 17.25 -15.45 5.75
CA CYS A 132 15.87 -14.96 5.68
C CYS A 132 15.70 -13.81 4.68
N SER A 133 16.68 -12.90 4.55
CA SER A 133 16.58 -11.81 3.56
C SER A 133 16.72 -12.33 2.14
N GLU A 134 17.58 -13.32 1.89
CA GLU A 134 17.66 -14.00 0.61
C GLU A 134 16.35 -14.74 0.27
N ALA A 135 15.75 -15.45 1.23
CA ALA A 135 14.45 -16.11 1.07
C ALA A 135 13.31 -15.11 0.76
N VAL A 136 13.24 -13.99 1.48
CA VAL A 136 12.27 -12.91 1.26
C VAL A 136 12.46 -12.23 -0.10
N LEU A 137 13.70 -11.92 -0.48
CA LEU A 137 14.00 -11.26 -1.76
C LEU A 137 13.74 -12.18 -2.94
N ARG A 138 14.01 -13.49 -2.83
CA ARG A 138 13.60 -14.51 -3.80
C ARG A 138 12.08 -14.55 -3.97
N HIS A 139 11.32 -14.66 -2.88
CA HIS A 139 9.85 -14.71 -2.92
C HIS A 139 9.21 -13.42 -3.45
N CYS A 140 9.75 -12.25 -3.06
CA CYS A 140 9.26 -10.94 -3.51
C CYS A 140 9.96 -10.43 -4.79
N GLY A 141 10.82 -11.21 -5.45
CA GLY A 141 11.78 -10.73 -6.44
C GLY A 141 11.18 -9.91 -7.59
N ALA A 142 10.06 -10.39 -8.16
CA ALA A 142 9.34 -9.66 -9.21
C ALA A 142 8.83 -8.28 -8.75
N ARG A 143 8.52 -8.10 -7.45
CA ARG A 143 8.10 -6.82 -6.85
C ARG A 143 9.29 -5.92 -6.56
N VAL A 144 10.40 -6.49 -6.08
CA VAL A 144 11.68 -5.79 -5.84
C VAL A 144 12.25 -5.25 -7.15
N LYS A 145 12.34 -6.09 -8.20
CA LYS A 145 12.90 -5.71 -9.51
C LYS A 145 12.18 -4.50 -10.12
N ARG A 146 10.85 -4.42 -10.01
CA ARG A 146 10.08 -3.22 -10.46
C ARG A 146 10.43 -1.94 -9.70
N TYR A 147 10.81 -2.02 -8.41
CA TYR A 147 11.31 -0.85 -7.67
C TYR A 147 12.76 -0.51 -8.02
N ILE A 148 13.58 -1.48 -8.43
CA ILE A 148 14.95 -1.25 -8.94
C ILE A 148 14.90 -0.61 -10.33
N THR A 149 14.09 -1.12 -11.26
CA THR A 149 13.87 -0.49 -12.58
C THR A 149 13.38 0.94 -12.44
N SER A 150 12.39 1.18 -11.57
CA SER A 150 11.88 2.53 -11.34
C SER A 150 12.77 3.40 -10.43
N LEU A 151 13.81 2.83 -9.81
CA LEU A 151 14.92 3.61 -9.27
C LEU A 151 15.85 4.04 -10.41
N LYS A 152 16.23 3.14 -11.31
CA LYS A 152 17.05 3.44 -12.49
C LYS A 152 16.44 4.56 -13.34
N GLU A 153 15.14 4.49 -13.65
CA GLU A 153 14.39 5.57 -14.33
C GLU A 153 14.60 6.96 -13.68
N HIS A 154 14.69 7.00 -12.35
CA HIS A 154 14.87 8.23 -11.59
C HIS A 154 16.35 8.66 -11.53
N LEU A 155 17.30 7.73 -11.58
CA LEU A 155 18.73 8.02 -11.72
C LEU A 155 19.08 8.52 -13.13
N ASP A 156 18.55 7.87 -14.18
CA ASP A 156 18.70 8.28 -15.58
C ASP A 156 18.24 9.74 -15.77
N SER A 157 17.12 10.13 -15.16
CA SER A 157 16.56 11.49 -15.24
C SER A 157 17.30 12.57 -14.43
N ILE A 158 18.36 12.21 -13.68
CA ILE A 158 19.31 13.16 -13.07
C ILE A 158 20.52 13.40 -14.00
N GLY A 159 20.78 12.49 -14.96
CA GLY A 159 21.88 12.56 -15.91
C GLY A 159 23.16 11.91 -15.40
N MET A 160 23.62 10.86 -16.08
CA MET A 160 24.79 10.07 -15.65
C MET A 160 26.09 10.86 -15.55
N GLU A 161 26.30 11.89 -16.38
CA GLU A 161 27.47 12.78 -16.28
C GLU A 161 27.53 13.59 -14.97
N PHE A 162 26.42 13.72 -14.24
CA PHE A 162 26.43 14.31 -12.92
C PHE A 162 26.79 13.27 -11.85
N LEU A 163 26.31 12.03 -12.02
CA LEU A 163 26.47 10.95 -11.06
C LEU A 163 27.86 10.29 -11.05
N THR A 164 28.64 10.46 -12.13
CA THR A 164 29.97 9.83 -12.31
C THR A 164 31.14 10.81 -12.33
N ARG A 165 30.93 12.10 -12.06
CA ARG A 165 32.03 13.07 -11.89
C ARG A 165 32.87 12.65 -10.67
N ASN A 166 34.16 12.38 -10.90
CA ASN A 166 35.13 11.90 -9.90
C ASN A 166 35.49 12.92 -8.78
N LEU A 167 34.65 13.93 -8.55
CA LEU A 167 34.79 14.93 -7.49
C LEU A 167 33.64 14.72 -6.51
N MET A 168 33.97 14.19 -5.33
CA MET A 168 33.00 14.02 -4.23
C MET A 168 32.30 15.36 -3.95
N PRO A 169 30.96 15.44 -4.02
CA PRO A 169 30.23 16.63 -3.62
C PRO A 169 30.54 16.93 -2.16
N HIS A 170 31.06 18.13 -1.90
CA HIS A 170 31.48 18.56 -0.57
C HIS A 170 30.55 19.66 -0.08
N PRO A 171 29.31 19.33 0.34
CA PRO A 171 28.42 20.33 0.92
C PRO A 171 29.00 20.87 2.24
N VAL A 172 28.49 22.01 2.68
CA VAL A 172 28.93 22.66 3.92
C VAL A 172 28.03 22.20 5.06
N TYR A 173 28.60 21.64 6.12
CA TYR A 173 27.88 21.24 7.32
C TYR A 173 26.92 22.33 7.83
N ARG A 174 25.73 21.94 8.29
CA ARG A 174 24.74 22.84 8.90
C ARG A 174 24.24 22.25 10.21
N THR A 175 24.22 23.06 11.26
CA THR A 175 23.67 22.73 12.59
C THR A 175 22.15 22.51 12.58
N SER A 176 21.46 22.87 11.50
CA SER A 176 20.03 22.61 11.28
C SER A 176 19.73 21.24 10.66
N ASN A 177 20.76 20.41 10.39
CA ASN A 177 20.57 19.11 9.76
C ASN A 177 19.95 18.10 10.76
N PRO A 178 19.10 17.16 10.31
CA PRO A 178 18.67 16.05 11.16
C PRO A 178 19.87 15.21 11.61
N HIS A 179 19.98 14.96 12.92
CA HIS A 179 20.98 14.05 13.49
C HIS A 179 20.37 12.66 13.65
N ARG A 180 20.35 11.88 12.57
CA ARG A 180 19.99 10.46 12.62
C ARG A 180 20.88 9.66 11.67
N GLU A 181 21.67 8.77 12.25
CA GLU A 181 22.51 7.81 11.55
C GLU A 181 22.25 6.40 12.07
N SER A 182 22.99 5.41 11.58
CA SER A 182 22.95 4.06 12.14
C SER A 182 23.89 3.97 13.35
N LYS A 183 23.52 3.21 14.39
CA LYS A 183 24.40 2.96 15.55
C LYS A 183 25.73 2.30 15.19
N GLU A 184 25.79 1.64 14.04
CA GLU A 184 26.99 1.03 13.47
C GLU A 184 27.93 2.08 12.87
N ASP A 185 27.40 3.06 12.15
CA ASP A 185 28.17 4.19 11.63
C ASP A 185 28.57 5.16 12.74
N GLU A 186 27.68 5.43 13.71
CA GLU A 186 27.99 6.23 14.92
C GLU A 186 29.08 5.56 15.77
N GLY A 187 29.07 4.23 15.88
CA GLY A 187 30.11 3.46 16.57
C GLY A 187 31.46 3.41 15.84
N ARG A 188 31.48 3.70 14.53
CA ARG A 188 32.69 3.66 13.68
C ARG A 188 33.28 5.04 13.39
N LEU A 189 32.44 6.07 13.26
CA LEU A 189 32.82 7.44 12.88
C LEU A 189 32.60 8.47 13.99
N GLY A 190 31.95 8.08 15.10
CA GLY A 190 31.42 9.02 16.09
C GLY A 190 30.06 9.61 15.67
N ALA A 191 29.48 10.42 16.55
CA ALA A 191 28.22 11.11 16.26
C ALA A 191 28.39 12.12 15.11
N TYR A 192 27.36 12.27 14.25
CA TYR A 192 27.39 13.20 13.12
C TYR A 192 27.39 14.67 13.60
N CYS A 193 28.55 15.32 13.49
CA CYS A 193 28.82 16.71 13.91
C CYS A 193 29.68 17.42 12.84
N VAL A 194 30.22 18.61 13.17
CA VAL A 194 31.14 19.36 12.29
C VAL A 194 32.37 18.51 11.95
N ASP A 195 32.99 17.91 12.97
CA ASP A 195 34.31 17.27 12.86
C ASP A 195 34.24 15.94 12.10
N THR A 196 33.17 15.18 12.31
CA THR A 196 32.92 13.89 11.64
C THR A 196 32.25 14.05 10.27
N HIS A 197 31.84 15.26 9.89
CA HIS A 197 31.06 15.52 8.68
C HIS A 197 31.74 14.96 7.41
N LEU A 198 33.06 15.12 7.30
CA LEU A 198 33.82 14.74 6.11
C LEU A 198 33.82 13.23 5.87
N ASP A 199 33.96 12.44 6.93
CA ASP A 199 33.95 10.98 6.85
C ASP A 199 32.54 10.43 6.58
N TYR A 200 31.51 11.09 7.15
CA TYR A 200 30.12 10.80 6.79
C TYR A 200 29.78 11.16 5.33
N MET A 201 30.34 12.25 4.77
CA MET A 201 30.20 12.57 3.34
C MET A 201 30.92 11.54 2.46
N ARG A 202 32.14 11.12 2.84
CA ARG A 202 32.89 10.07 2.12
C ARG A 202 32.11 8.75 2.09
N LEU A 203 31.66 8.27 3.26
CA LEU A 203 30.84 7.08 3.40
C LEU A 203 29.53 7.17 2.61
N SER A 204 28.89 8.33 2.63
CA SER A 204 27.65 8.58 1.88
C SER A 204 27.89 8.51 0.36
N TYR A 205 29.04 8.98 -0.11
CA TYR A 205 29.43 8.97 -1.52
C TYR A 205 29.84 7.56 -2.00
N GLU A 206 30.58 6.81 -1.17
CA GLU A 206 30.87 5.38 -1.38
C GLU A 206 29.57 4.57 -1.52
N ARG A 207 28.68 4.67 -0.51
CA ARG A 207 27.37 4.00 -0.52
C ARG A 207 26.46 4.46 -1.68
N TRP A 208 26.58 5.72 -2.13
CA TRP A 208 25.85 6.22 -3.30
C TRP A 208 26.35 5.54 -4.58
N LYS A 209 27.68 5.52 -4.79
CA LYS A 209 28.29 4.89 -5.95
C LYS A 209 27.95 3.40 -6.02
N ASP A 210 28.14 2.67 -4.93
CA ASP A 210 27.83 1.23 -4.87
C ASP A 210 26.36 0.95 -5.19
N MET A 211 25.44 1.81 -4.71
CA MET A 211 24.01 1.69 -5.01
C MET A 211 23.72 1.93 -6.50
N VAL A 212 24.36 2.92 -7.13
CA VAL A 212 24.26 3.19 -8.56
C VAL A 212 24.80 1.99 -9.36
N ASP A 213 26.03 1.55 -9.08
CA ASP A 213 26.68 0.43 -9.79
C ASP A 213 25.86 -0.88 -9.68
N LEU A 214 25.29 -1.17 -8.50
CA LEU A 214 24.38 -2.29 -8.29
C LEU A 214 23.07 -2.16 -9.09
N VAL A 215 22.44 -0.98 -9.11
CA VAL A 215 21.20 -0.76 -9.89
C VAL A 215 21.43 -0.98 -11.38
N TYR A 216 22.50 -0.43 -11.95
CA TYR A 216 22.81 -0.64 -13.37
C TYR A 216 23.16 -2.11 -13.65
N ARG A 217 23.91 -2.80 -12.77
CA ARG A 217 24.21 -4.23 -12.92
C ARG A 217 22.95 -5.10 -12.94
N ILE A 218 22.03 -4.91 -11.99
CA ILE A 218 20.76 -5.70 -11.88
C ILE A 218 19.80 -5.42 -13.05
N CYS A 219 19.87 -4.23 -13.64
CA CYS A 219 19.10 -3.91 -14.84
C CYS A 219 19.74 -4.44 -16.14
N SER A 220 21.05 -4.74 -16.13
CA SER A 220 21.77 -5.33 -17.26
C SER A 220 21.87 -6.86 -17.23
N ALA A 221 21.87 -7.47 -16.05
CA ALA A 221 21.96 -8.91 -15.84
C ALA A 221 21.14 -9.37 -14.63
N GLU A 222 20.56 -10.58 -14.68
CA GLU A 222 19.76 -11.14 -13.58
C GLU A 222 20.64 -11.75 -12.48
N ASP A 223 21.25 -10.90 -11.64
CA ASP A 223 22.03 -11.33 -10.48
C ASP A 223 21.25 -11.17 -9.16
N GLN A 224 20.93 -12.30 -8.52
CA GLN A 224 20.29 -12.34 -7.19
C GLN A 224 21.22 -11.83 -6.08
N GLN A 225 22.54 -12.01 -6.19
CA GLN A 225 23.48 -11.55 -5.17
C GLN A 225 23.55 -10.02 -5.17
N SER A 226 23.58 -9.37 -6.33
CA SER A 226 23.47 -7.91 -6.40
C SER A 226 22.11 -7.40 -5.92
N VAL A 227 21.01 -8.13 -6.12
CA VAL A 227 19.69 -7.78 -5.52
C VAL A 227 19.74 -7.84 -3.99
N HIS A 228 20.40 -8.85 -3.41
CA HIS A 228 20.64 -8.95 -1.96
C HIS A 228 21.50 -7.80 -1.45
N SER A 229 22.67 -7.57 -2.05
CA SER A 229 23.57 -6.46 -1.71
C SER A 229 22.90 -5.10 -1.81
N LEU A 230 22.09 -4.85 -2.86
CA LEU A 230 21.35 -3.60 -3.01
C LEU A 230 20.24 -3.46 -1.96
N ALA A 231 19.58 -4.54 -1.56
CA ALA A 231 18.57 -4.52 -0.52
C ALA A 231 19.17 -4.25 0.88
N GLY A 232 20.34 -4.81 1.18
CA GLY A 232 21.12 -4.50 2.38
C GLY A 232 21.67 -3.08 2.39
N LEU A 233 22.24 -2.61 1.27
CA LEU A 233 22.77 -1.26 1.13
C LEU A 233 21.67 -0.20 1.23
N THR A 234 20.55 -0.37 0.50
CA THR A 234 19.38 0.51 0.66
C THR A 234 18.82 0.45 2.07
N TYR A 235 18.89 -0.70 2.77
CA TYR A 235 18.55 -0.79 4.19
C TYR A 235 19.46 0.04 5.09
N GLN A 236 20.78 0.04 4.89
CA GLN A 236 21.70 0.90 5.65
C GLN A 236 21.35 2.38 5.47
N VAL A 237 21.21 2.86 4.22
CA VAL A 237 21.02 4.30 3.94
C VAL A 237 19.60 4.82 4.21
N ARG A 238 18.58 3.97 4.37
CA ARG A 238 17.15 4.38 4.47
C ARG A 238 16.82 5.36 5.62
N GLN A 239 17.71 5.50 6.60
CA GLN A 239 17.59 6.37 7.79
C GLN A 239 18.77 7.33 7.95
N SER A 240 19.79 7.26 7.09
CA SER A 240 20.99 8.10 7.16
C SER A 240 20.69 9.52 6.70
N SER A 241 21.00 10.50 7.55
CA SER A 241 20.73 11.92 7.32
C SER A 241 21.83 12.57 6.50
N SER A 242 23.08 12.16 6.69
CA SER A 242 24.25 12.47 5.87
C SER A 242 24.09 11.97 4.44
N PHE A 243 23.63 10.72 4.23
CA PHE A 243 23.34 10.20 2.88
C PHE A 243 22.24 11.00 2.18
N ARG A 244 21.17 11.33 2.91
CA ARG A 244 20.11 12.20 2.38
C ARG A 244 20.61 13.59 2.06
N TYR A 245 21.44 14.17 2.92
CA TYR A 245 22.02 15.50 2.73
C TYR A 245 22.97 15.56 1.53
N LEU A 246 23.79 14.52 1.33
CA LEU A 246 24.59 14.35 0.12
C LEU A 246 23.70 14.25 -1.12
N LEU A 247 22.64 13.42 -1.10
CA LEU A 247 21.72 13.26 -2.22
C LEU A 247 21.00 14.58 -2.59
N GLU A 248 20.51 15.32 -1.60
CA GLU A 248 19.92 16.65 -1.82
C GLU A 248 20.97 17.65 -2.36
N SER A 249 22.22 17.56 -1.90
CA SER A 249 23.31 18.43 -2.36
C SER A 249 23.83 18.09 -3.77
N THR A 250 23.77 16.82 -4.16
CA THR A 250 24.06 16.36 -5.53
C THR A 250 22.95 16.76 -6.50
N VAL A 251 21.70 16.78 -6.05
CA VAL A 251 20.52 16.85 -6.94
C VAL A 251 19.68 18.12 -6.68
N HIS A 252 20.34 19.23 -6.33
CA HIS A 252 19.73 20.52 -5.95
C HIS A 252 18.55 20.97 -6.84
N ASN A 253 18.66 20.83 -8.17
CA ASN A 253 17.64 21.29 -9.12
C ASN A 253 16.44 20.35 -9.29
N HIS A 254 16.48 19.13 -8.72
CA HIS A 254 15.45 18.11 -8.92
C HIS A 254 14.93 17.53 -7.59
N SER A 255 14.54 18.40 -6.65
CA SER A 255 13.96 18.02 -5.34
C SER A 255 12.80 17.01 -5.44
N ASN A 256 11.94 17.14 -6.46
CA ASN A 256 10.87 16.18 -6.78
C ASN A 256 11.38 14.80 -7.24
N VAL A 257 12.60 14.71 -7.79
CA VAL A 257 13.25 13.44 -8.15
C VAL A 257 13.98 12.84 -6.95
N VAL A 258 14.64 13.66 -6.12
CA VAL A 258 15.20 13.19 -4.82
C VAL A 258 14.12 12.51 -3.98
N ALA A 259 12.94 13.11 -3.85
CA ALA A 259 11.83 12.51 -3.12
C ALA A 259 11.43 11.13 -3.68
N LYS A 260 11.46 10.94 -5.01
CA LYS A 260 11.16 9.66 -5.66
C LYS A 260 12.30 8.63 -5.51
N VAL A 261 13.56 9.05 -5.62
CA VAL A 261 14.74 8.19 -5.35
C VAL A 261 14.68 7.68 -3.91
N VAL A 262 14.46 8.57 -2.95
CA VAL A 262 14.25 8.24 -1.53
C VAL A 262 13.06 7.30 -1.32
N GLU A 263 11.93 7.53 -1.99
CA GLU A 263 10.77 6.62 -1.96
C GLU A 263 11.14 5.22 -2.50
N ARG A 264 11.92 5.13 -3.59
CA ARG A 264 12.38 3.85 -4.17
C ARG A 264 13.36 3.12 -3.26
N ILE A 265 14.33 3.82 -2.67
CA ILE A 265 15.23 3.27 -1.63
C ILE A 265 14.39 2.66 -0.51
N GLY A 266 13.41 3.39 0.02
CA GLY A 266 12.46 2.87 1.03
C GLY A 266 11.63 1.66 0.55
N LYS A 267 11.24 1.62 -0.74
CA LYS A 267 10.48 0.50 -1.32
C LYS A 267 11.31 -0.76 -1.51
N ILE A 268 12.63 -0.65 -1.67
CA ILE A 268 13.58 -1.77 -1.76
C ILE A 268 13.99 -2.21 -0.35
N SER A 269 14.54 -1.28 0.45
CA SER A 269 15.11 -1.52 1.79
C SER A 269 14.19 -2.28 2.74
N LYS A 270 12.88 -2.04 2.62
CA LYS A 270 11.88 -2.63 3.51
C LYS A 270 11.78 -4.15 3.39
N PHE A 271 12.16 -4.78 2.28
CA PHE A 271 12.13 -6.25 2.18
C PHE A 271 13.27 -6.88 2.99
N TYR A 272 14.46 -6.26 2.96
CA TYR A 272 15.56 -6.61 3.88
C TYR A 272 15.15 -6.31 5.33
N ARG A 273 14.49 -5.16 5.58
CA ARG A 273 13.88 -4.85 6.90
C ARG A 273 12.97 -5.99 7.37
N SER A 274 12.04 -6.46 6.54
CA SER A 274 11.06 -7.48 6.95
C SER A 274 11.74 -8.76 7.46
N ALA A 275 12.74 -9.28 6.74
CA ALA A 275 13.53 -10.42 7.22
C ALA A 275 14.24 -10.12 8.55
N VAL A 276 14.84 -8.94 8.66
CA VAL A 276 15.51 -8.47 9.88
C VAL A 276 14.54 -8.33 11.06
N THR A 277 13.30 -7.88 10.84
CA THR A 277 12.25 -7.81 11.85
C THR A 277 11.89 -9.21 12.36
N LEU A 278 11.56 -10.14 11.46
CA LEU A 278 11.16 -11.51 11.85
C LEU A 278 12.23 -12.20 12.72
N VAL A 279 13.50 -12.12 12.30
CA VAL A 279 14.63 -12.73 13.01
C VAL A 279 14.89 -12.06 14.36
N ARG A 280 14.83 -10.72 14.44
CA ARG A 280 15.02 -10.00 15.71
C ARG A 280 13.90 -10.25 16.71
N VAL A 281 12.65 -10.38 16.23
CA VAL A 281 11.49 -10.72 17.08
C VAL A 281 11.66 -12.11 17.68
N ALA A 282 11.98 -13.12 16.86
CA ALA A 282 12.24 -14.47 17.34
C ALA A 282 13.39 -14.55 18.37
N ALA A 283 14.47 -13.80 18.14
CA ALA A 283 15.64 -13.81 19.03
C ALA A 283 15.46 -13.02 20.34
N LYS A 284 14.62 -11.98 20.37
CA LYS A 284 14.56 -11.02 21.49
C LYS A 284 13.23 -10.96 22.23
N HIS A 285 12.12 -11.15 21.55
CA HIS A 285 10.78 -10.81 22.07
C HIS A 285 9.90 -12.04 22.34
N CYS A 286 10.37 -13.24 21.97
CA CYS A 286 9.60 -14.50 22.06
C CYS A 286 10.37 -15.61 22.80
N GLN A 287 11.11 -15.26 23.86
CA GLN A 287 11.85 -16.23 24.70
C GLN A 287 10.92 -17.17 25.49
N ASP A 288 9.69 -16.72 25.75
CA ASP A 288 8.62 -17.48 26.42
C ASP A 288 7.89 -18.47 25.49
N ILE A 289 8.16 -18.42 24.19
CA ILE A 289 7.46 -19.17 23.12
C ILE A 289 8.28 -20.40 22.75
N ASP A 290 7.60 -21.52 22.49
CA ASP A 290 8.21 -22.78 22.03
C ASP A 290 8.37 -22.82 20.51
N ARG A 291 7.40 -22.28 19.76
CA ARG A 291 7.36 -22.41 18.30
C ARG A 291 6.58 -21.28 17.61
N PHE A 292 7.07 -20.86 16.46
CA PHE A 292 6.29 -20.11 15.47
C PHE A 292 5.64 -21.07 14.45
N ARG A 293 4.37 -20.82 14.12
CA ARG A 293 3.64 -21.42 13.00
C ARG A 293 3.04 -20.30 12.14
N PHE A 294 2.58 -20.62 10.94
CA PHE A 294 1.59 -19.79 10.24
C PHE A 294 0.43 -20.65 9.75
N ARG A 295 -0.70 -20.01 9.44
CA ARG A 295 -1.89 -20.63 8.83
C ARG A 295 -2.49 -19.68 7.80
N THR A 296 -2.90 -20.20 6.66
CA THR A 296 -3.59 -19.40 5.62
C THR A 296 -5.10 -19.49 5.74
N LEU A 297 -5.80 -18.42 5.39
CA LEU A 297 -7.23 -18.47 5.05
C LEU A 297 -7.42 -18.59 3.53
N ALA A 298 -8.51 -19.26 3.13
CA ALA A 298 -8.92 -19.36 1.73
C ALA A 298 -9.67 -18.08 1.31
N SER A 299 -9.33 -17.53 0.14
CA SER A 299 -10.05 -16.37 -0.41
C SER A 299 -11.49 -16.74 -0.76
N GLN A 300 -12.41 -15.80 -0.50
CA GLN A 300 -13.81 -15.92 -0.90
C GLN A 300 -14.13 -14.88 -1.97
N LYS A 301 -14.27 -15.35 -3.21
CA LYS A 301 -14.95 -14.61 -4.29
C LYS A 301 -16.43 -14.92 -4.24
N ARG A 302 -17.31 -13.92 -4.32
CA ARG A 302 -18.77 -14.09 -4.25
C ARG A 302 -19.46 -13.42 -5.42
N ALA A 303 -20.62 -13.97 -5.79
CA ALA A 303 -21.57 -13.35 -6.70
C ALA A 303 -22.62 -12.57 -5.90
N ILE A 304 -22.80 -11.30 -6.25
CA ILE A 304 -23.80 -10.41 -5.66
C ILE A 304 -25.07 -10.49 -6.49
N ASN A 305 -25.92 -11.48 -6.18
CA ASN A 305 -27.09 -11.79 -7.00
C ASN A 305 -28.09 -10.61 -7.07
N VAL A 306 -28.18 -9.77 -6.02
CA VAL A 306 -29.06 -8.58 -6.02
C VAL A 306 -28.69 -7.56 -7.11
N LEU A 307 -27.40 -7.45 -7.48
CA LEU A 307 -26.94 -6.58 -8.56
C LEU A 307 -27.20 -7.14 -9.97
N SER A 308 -27.64 -8.40 -10.11
CA SER A 308 -27.80 -9.03 -11.43
C SER A 308 -28.88 -8.37 -12.30
N VAL A 309 -29.82 -7.64 -11.68
CA VAL A 309 -30.88 -6.86 -12.32
C VAL A 309 -30.62 -5.34 -12.31
N SER A 310 -29.60 -4.89 -11.56
CA SER A 310 -29.24 -3.47 -11.43
C SER A 310 -28.69 -2.91 -12.74
N ASN A 311 -29.24 -1.78 -13.17
CA ASN A 311 -28.82 -1.06 -14.37
C ASN A 311 -28.56 0.43 -14.06
N LEU A 312 -28.14 1.19 -15.07
CA LEU A 312 -27.78 2.60 -14.91
C LEU A 312 -28.91 3.45 -14.32
N ASN A 313 -30.18 3.12 -14.60
CA ASN A 313 -31.31 3.89 -14.08
C ASN A 313 -31.52 3.70 -12.57
N ASN A 314 -31.17 2.53 -12.02
CA ASN A 314 -31.14 2.31 -10.56
C ASN A 314 -30.08 3.18 -9.88
N LEU A 315 -28.92 3.36 -10.51
CA LEU A 315 -27.88 4.25 -9.99
C LEU A 315 -28.31 5.73 -10.08
N ILE A 316 -28.93 6.13 -11.19
CA ILE A 316 -29.44 7.50 -11.41
C ILE A 316 -30.56 7.87 -10.43
N SER A 317 -31.42 6.93 -10.03
CA SER A 317 -32.49 7.22 -9.08
C SER A 317 -31.98 7.49 -7.66
N ARG A 318 -30.88 6.82 -7.24
CA ARG A 318 -30.24 7.03 -5.92
C ARG A 318 -29.37 8.30 -5.82
N VAL A 319 -28.86 8.82 -6.94
CA VAL A 319 -28.04 10.04 -6.97
C VAL A 319 -28.92 11.31 -6.89
N PRO A 320 -28.54 12.33 -6.08
CA PRO A 320 -29.24 13.63 -6.03
C PRO A 320 -29.43 14.25 -7.43
N PRO A 321 -30.59 14.90 -7.73
CA PRO A 321 -30.93 15.32 -9.10
C PRO A 321 -29.84 16.12 -9.82
N ALA A 322 -29.20 17.07 -9.13
CA ALA A 322 -28.15 17.91 -9.69
C ALA A 322 -26.86 17.14 -10.05
N SER A 323 -26.63 15.97 -9.47
CA SER A 323 -25.45 15.12 -9.70
C SER A 323 -25.69 14.00 -10.72
N ARG A 324 -26.93 13.80 -11.20
CA ARG A 324 -27.27 12.78 -12.21
C ARG A 324 -26.50 12.96 -13.52
N GLY A 325 -26.28 14.21 -13.95
CA GLY A 325 -25.47 14.51 -15.14
C GLY A 325 -24.01 14.02 -15.02
N ARG A 326 -23.42 14.10 -13.82
CA ARG A 326 -22.06 13.57 -13.55
C ARG A 326 -22.02 12.05 -13.62
N LEU A 327 -23.08 11.36 -13.21
CA LEU A 327 -23.19 9.90 -13.36
C LEU A 327 -23.39 9.50 -14.83
N GLN A 328 -24.16 10.28 -15.59
CA GLN A 328 -24.42 10.01 -17.00
C GLN A 328 -23.15 10.04 -17.86
N THR A 329 -22.20 10.95 -17.59
CA THR A 329 -20.89 10.95 -18.28
C THR A 329 -20.02 9.75 -17.90
N GLN A 330 -20.33 9.07 -16.79
CA GLN A 330 -19.68 7.82 -16.35
C GLN A 330 -20.46 6.56 -16.75
N ALA A 331 -21.51 6.65 -17.59
CA ALA A 331 -22.39 5.54 -17.96
C ALA A 331 -21.65 4.25 -18.39
N GLY A 332 -20.61 4.36 -19.23
CA GLY A 332 -19.81 3.21 -19.66
C GLY A 332 -19.02 2.56 -18.52
N ASN A 333 -18.48 3.36 -17.59
CA ASN A 333 -17.80 2.86 -16.39
C ASN A 333 -18.79 2.21 -15.42
N ALA A 334 -19.98 2.81 -15.23
CA ALA A 334 -21.06 2.25 -14.43
C ALA A 334 -21.52 0.87 -14.95
N GLN A 335 -21.78 0.76 -16.26
CA GLN A 335 -22.11 -0.53 -16.88
C GLN A 335 -20.98 -1.56 -16.73
N ARG A 336 -19.71 -1.13 -16.84
CA ARG A 336 -18.53 -1.99 -16.63
C ARG A 336 -18.41 -2.50 -15.19
N LEU A 337 -18.77 -1.68 -14.18
CA LEU A 337 -18.79 -2.12 -12.78
C LEU A 337 -19.99 -3.02 -12.46
N LEU A 338 -21.19 -2.68 -12.92
CA LEU A 338 -22.39 -3.51 -12.74
C LEU A 338 -22.21 -4.92 -13.33
N ARG A 339 -21.62 -5.04 -14.54
CA ARG A 339 -21.27 -6.34 -15.15
C ARG A 339 -20.31 -7.20 -14.32
N ARG A 340 -19.66 -6.65 -13.29
CA ARG A 340 -18.72 -7.38 -12.42
C ARG A 340 -19.37 -7.97 -11.15
N TRP A 341 -20.70 -8.03 -11.05
CA TRP A 341 -21.42 -8.62 -9.90
C TRP A 341 -20.98 -10.04 -9.50
N ARG A 342 -20.41 -10.85 -10.41
CA ARG A 342 -19.82 -12.18 -10.12
C ARG A 342 -18.37 -12.16 -9.58
N HIS A 343 -17.74 -10.99 -9.49
CA HIS A 343 -16.31 -10.82 -9.23
C HIS A 343 -16.03 -10.00 -7.96
N TYR A 344 -16.95 -9.99 -7.00
CA TYR A 344 -16.77 -9.32 -5.72
C TYR A 344 -15.87 -10.17 -4.82
N VAL A 345 -14.99 -9.52 -4.06
CA VAL A 345 -13.94 -10.15 -3.26
C VAL A 345 -14.14 -9.80 -1.79
N LEU A 346 -14.12 -10.82 -0.93
CA LEU A 346 -13.94 -10.63 0.50
C LEU A 346 -12.47 -10.25 0.73
N HIS A 347 -12.21 -8.98 1.04
CA HIS A 347 -10.86 -8.45 1.24
C HIS A 347 -10.13 -9.15 2.41
N ALA A 348 -8.80 -9.25 2.34
CA ALA A 348 -7.99 -9.99 3.31
C ALA A 348 -8.21 -9.57 4.78
N GLU A 349 -8.34 -8.26 5.03
CA GLU A 349 -8.63 -7.73 6.37
C GLU A 349 -9.99 -8.23 6.89
N MET A 350 -10.98 -8.31 6.02
CA MET A 350 -12.32 -8.80 6.32
C MET A 350 -12.39 -10.32 6.47
N GLN A 351 -11.54 -11.08 5.75
CA GLN A 351 -11.41 -12.53 5.94
C GLN A 351 -10.96 -12.85 7.37
N LEU A 352 -9.98 -12.11 7.91
CA LEU A 352 -9.51 -12.27 9.29
C LEU A 352 -10.59 -11.87 10.30
N LEU A 353 -11.20 -10.69 10.15
CA LEU A 353 -12.25 -10.23 11.07
C LEU A 353 -13.37 -11.26 11.18
N LEU A 354 -13.89 -11.75 10.03
CA LEU A 354 -14.95 -12.75 9.99
C LEU A 354 -14.52 -14.10 10.57
N PHE A 355 -13.29 -14.54 10.30
CA PHE A 355 -12.75 -15.77 10.88
C PHE A 355 -12.75 -15.70 12.42
N TYR A 356 -12.26 -14.60 13.01
CA TYR A 356 -12.31 -14.41 14.45
C TYR A 356 -13.71 -14.09 15.00
N GLU A 357 -14.69 -13.78 14.15
CA GLU A 357 -16.11 -13.77 14.54
C GLU A 357 -16.72 -15.16 14.62
N THR A 358 -16.38 -16.05 13.68
CA THR A 358 -16.86 -17.44 13.69
C THR A 358 -16.06 -18.36 14.60
N GLN A 359 -14.83 -17.99 15.01
CA GLN A 359 -13.92 -18.78 15.86
C GLN A 359 -13.50 -18.02 17.15
N PRO A 360 -14.45 -17.74 18.06
CA PRO A 360 -14.24 -16.94 19.28
C PRO A 360 -13.35 -17.59 20.35
N GLU A 361 -13.14 -18.90 20.30
CA GLU A 361 -12.25 -19.67 21.17
C GLU A 361 -10.76 -19.53 20.81
N ILE A 362 -10.43 -18.95 19.66
CA ILE A 362 -9.04 -18.71 19.27
C ILE A 362 -8.55 -17.41 19.93
N GLN A 363 -7.58 -17.55 20.83
CA GLN A 363 -6.98 -16.43 21.54
C GLN A 363 -6.01 -15.65 20.62
N LEU A 364 -6.38 -14.40 20.35
CA LEU A 364 -5.48 -13.41 19.74
C LEU A 364 -4.38 -13.02 20.74
N ALA A 365 -3.17 -12.81 20.23
CA ALA A 365 -2.05 -12.30 21.03
C ALA A 365 -2.10 -10.77 21.21
N ASP A 366 -2.67 -10.05 20.22
CA ASP A 366 -3.16 -8.68 20.32
C ASP A 366 -4.27 -8.47 19.27
N ASN A 367 -5.08 -7.43 19.43
CA ASN A 367 -6.17 -7.04 18.54
C ASN A 367 -5.68 -6.19 17.36
N TYR A 368 -4.55 -6.54 16.74
CA TYR A 368 -4.00 -5.82 15.58
C TYR A 368 -4.06 -6.66 14.29
N ILE A 369 -4.44 -6.01 13.17
CA ILE A 369 -4.33 -6.56 11.82
C ILE A 369 -3.16 -5.84 11.12
N GLY A 370 -2.07 -6.56 10.88
CA GLY A 370 -0.96 -6.08 10.05
C GLY A 370 -1.25 -6.25 8.56
N ILE A 371 -0.81 -5.31 7.72
CA ILE A 371 -1.31 -5.17 6.34
C ILE A 371 -0.23 -4.91 5.29
N SER A 372 -0.27 -5.64 4.18
CA SER A 372 0.71 -5.55 3.06
C SER A 372 0.59 -4.30 2.17
N LYS A 373 -0.55 -3.63 2.29
CA LYS A 373 -0.90 -2.30 1.77
C LYS A 373 -1.81 -1.67 2.83
N ARG A 374 -1.89 -0.34 2.84
CA ARG A 374 -2.96 0.37 3.54
C ARG A 374 -4.33 -0.15 3.10
N SER A 375 -5.30 -0.17 3.99
CA SER A 375 -6.65 -0.66 3.66
C SER A 375 -7.45 0.33 2.81
N CYS A 376 -8.43 -0.23 2.11
CA CYS A 376 -9.46 0.55 1.42
C CYS A 376 -10.46 1.15 2.40
N TYR A 377 -11.22 2.14 1.93
CA TYR A 377 -12.20 2.85 2.75
C TYR A 377 -13.18 1.91 3.47
N LEU A 378 -13.77 0.95 2.74
CA LEU A 378 -14.80 0.06 3.28
C LEU A 378 -14.27 -0.91 4.35
N CYS A 379 -13.05 -1.44 4.20
CA CYS A 379 -12.44 -2.30 5.21
C CYS A 379 -12.17 -1.50 6.50
N ALA A 380 -11.47 -0.37 6.38
CA ALA A 380 -11.09 0.44 7.53
C ALA A 380 -12.32 1.02 8.27
N THR A 381 -13.33 1.49 7.52
CA THR A 381 -14.56 2.03 8.10
C THR A 381 -15.36 0.94 8.82
N PHE A 382 -15.47 -0.27 8.26
CA PHE A 382 -16.14 -1.38 8.95
C PHE A 382 -15.36 -1.83 10.20
N ILE A 383 -14.04 -2.00 10.09
CA ILE A 383 -13.18 -2.41 11.22
C ILE A 383 -13.30 -1.38 12.37
N ARG A 384 -13.29 -0.08 12.05
CA ARG A 384 -13.49 1.01 13.02
C ARG A 384 -14.89 0.99 13.65
N PHE A 385 -15.95 0.70 12.90
CA PHE A 385 -17.30 0.58 13.47
C PHE A 385 -17.51 -0.72 14.27
N HIS A 386 -16.73 -1.77 14.02
CA HIS A 386 -16.74 -3.02 14.78
C HIS A 386 -15.82 -2.97 16.03
N GLY A 387 -14.88 -2.01 16.09
CA GLY A 387 -14.03 -1.72 17.26
C GLY A 387 -13.10 -2.83 17.76
N LYS A 388 -13.16 -4.03 17.17
CA LYS A 388 -12.45 -5.24 17.63
C LYS A 388 -10.99 -5.28 17.24
N PHE A 389 -10.61 -4.61 16.16
CA PHE A 389 -9.25 -4.61 15.63
C PHE A 389 -8.75 -3.20 15.36
N ILE A 390 -7.44 -3.00 15.59
CA ILE A 390 -6.65 -1.82 15.23
C ILE A 390 -5.79 -2.19 14.00
N MET A 391 -5.46 -1.22 13.14
CA MET A 391 -4.65 -1.43 11.93
C MET A 391 -3.98 -0.13 11.47
N GLU A 392 -2.65 -0.11 11.24
CA GLU A 392 -1.97 1.13 10.83
C GLU A 392 -2.10 1.45 9.33
N GLY A 393 -3.10 2.28 9.03
CA GLY A 393 -3.03 3.20 7.89
C GLY A 393 -3.98 2.90 6.75
N VAL A 394 -4.63 3.96 6.30
CA VAL A 394 -5.64 3.96 5.23
C VAL A 394 -5.16 4.77 4.02
N HIS A 395 -5.63 4.41 2.82
CA HIS A 395 -5.41 5.22 1.60
C HIS A 395 -6.69 5.95 1.12
N GLN A 396 -7.80 5.80 1.85
CA GLN A 396 -9.10 6.45 1.58
C GLN A 396 -9.67 6.27 0.16
N GLN A 397 -9.19 5.31 -0.61
CA GLN A 397 -9.83 4.97 -1.88
C GLN A 397 -10.90 3.93 -1.60
N LEU A 398 -12.11 4.18 -2.10
CA LEU A 398 -13.16 3.18 -2.18
C LEU A 398 -12.91 2.27 -3.40
N TYR A 399 -13.23 0.98 -3.23
CA TYR A 399 -13.42 0.03 -4.32
C TYR A 399 -14.77 -0.64 -4.07
N CYS A 400 -15.69 -0.61 -5.03
CA CYS A 400 -17.05 -1.12 -4.88
C CYS A 400 -17.11 -2.66 -4.82
N LEU A 401 -16.12 -3.35 -5.40
CA LEU A 401 -16.05 -4.82 -5.52
C LEU A 401 -15.68 -5.55 -4.22
N TRP A 402 -15.97 -4.93 -3.09
CA TRP A 402 -15.81 -5.41 -1.73
C TRP A 402 -17.11 -6.11 -1.29
N THR A 403 -17.04 -7.21 -0.53
CA THR A 403 -18.23 -7.91 -0.02
C THR A 403 -17.95 -8.63 1.30
N ILE A 404 -19.02 -8.99 1.99
CA ILE A 404 -19.05 -9.90 3.15
C ILE A 404 -20.04 -11.05 2.89
N PRO A 405 -19.91 -12.22 3.55
CA PRO A 405 -20.86 -13.32 3.42
C PRO A 405 -22.26 -12.90 3.82
N SER A 406 -23.26 -13.15 2.95
CA SER A 406 -24.66 -12.78 3.23
C SER A 406 -25.27 -13.56 4.41
N THR A 407 -24.60 -14.65 4.84
CA THR A 407 -24.96 -15.45 6.01
C THR A 407 -23.72 -15.69 6.86
N ILE A 408 -23.78 -15.43 8.16
CA ILE A 408 -22.68 -15.65 9.13
C ILE A 408 -23.21 -16.47 10.32
N ALA A 409 -22.39 -17.36 10.87
CA ALA A 409 -22.71 -18.08 12.11
C ALA A 409 -21.99 -17.44 13.30
N PHE A 410 -22.75 -16.82 14.20
CA PHE A 410 -22.24 -16.26 15.45
C PHE A 410 -22.39 -17.28 16.59
N ARG A 411 -21.53 -17.19 17.62
CA ARG A 411 -21.61 -18.03 18.82
C ARG A 411 -22.70 -17.59 19.79
N ASP A 412 -23.00 -16.30 19.81
CA ASP A 412 -23.88 -15.64 20.76
C ASP A 412 -24.49 -14.37 20.14
N THR A 413 -25.61 -13.93 20.71
CA THR A 413 -26.39 -12.78 20.23
C THR A 413 -25.72 -11.43 20.50
N MET A 414 -24.73 -11.35 21.41
CA MET A 414 -23.99 -10.10 21.65
C MET A 414 -23.05 -9.82 20.47
N ARG A 415 -22.32 -10.83 20.00
CA ARG A 415 -21.50 -10.75 18.77
C ARG A 415 -22.33 -10.51 17.52
N GLU A 416 -23.46 -11.21 17.38
CA GLU A 416 -24.41 -10.97 16.29
C GLU A 416 -24.86 -9.50 16.27
N ASN A 417 -25.39 -8.99 17.38
CA ASN A 417 -25.84 -7.60 17.48
C ASN A 417 -24.72 -6.60 17.19
N HIS A 418 -23.52 -6.80 17.75
CA HIS A 418 -22.38 -5.90 17.52
C HIS A 418 -21.97 -5.87 16.04
N PHE A 419 -21.89 -7.02 15.37
CA PHE A 419 -21.59 -7.11 13.94
C PHE A 419 -22.68 -6.43 13.09
N LEU A 420 -23.95 -6.65 13.41
CA LEU A 420 -25.09 -6.02 12.71
C LEU A 420 -25.11 -4.49 12.91
N THR A 421 -24.79 -3.98 14.10
CA THR A 421 -24.63 -2.55 14.35
C THR A 421 -23.48 -1.96 13.53
N ALA A 422 -22.32 -2.63 13.48
CA ALA A 422 -21.19 -2.19 12.65
C ALA A 422 -21.54 -2.14 11.15
N LEU A 423 -22.36 -3.10 10.68
CA LEU A 423 -22.86 -3.12 9.31
C LEU A 423 -23.88 -2.01 9.03
N SER A 424 -24.83 -1.76 9.94
CA SER A 424 -25.79 -0.65 9.81
C SER A 424 -25.05 0.68 9.72
N ASN A 425 -24.09 0.93 10.61
CA ASN A 425 -23.24 2.12 10.60
C ASN A 425 -22.50 2.29 9.26
N LEU A 426 -21.97 1.21 8.67
CA LEU A 426 -21.34 1.27 7.34
C LEU A 426 -22.36 1.61 6.23
N CYS A 427 -23.53 0.98 6.23
CA CYS A 427 -24.59 1.24 5.26
C CYS A 427 -25.09 2.69 5.35
N GLU A 428 -25.36 3.18 6.56
CA GLU A 428 -25.77 4.55 6.83
C GLU A 428 -24.71 5.58 6.43
N ASN A 429 -23.43 5.29 6.68
CA ASN A 429 -22.31 6.12 6.26
C ASN A 429 -22.19 6.20 4.72
N VAL A 430 -22.22 5.07 4.01
CA VAL A 430 -22.21 5.00 2.54
C VAL A 430 -23.43 5.73 1.94
N ASN A 431 -24.62 5.52 2.51
CA ASN A 431 -25.84 6.20 2.08
C ASN A 431 -25.77 7.71 2.28
N SER A 432 -25.21 8.17 3.41
CA SER A 432 -25.03 9.58 3.72
C SER A 432 -24.01 10.25 2.79
N LYS A 433 -22.93 9.54 2.45
CA LYS A 433 -21.93 10.01 1.47
C LYS A 433 -22.51 10.14 0.06
N VAL A 434 -23.35 9.20 -0.40
CA VAL A 434 -24.06 9.37 -1.70
C VAL A 434 -25.02 10.56 -1.68
N LYS A 435 -25.75 10.78 -0.57
CA LYS A 435 -26.60 11.98 -0.40
C LYS A 435 -25.80 13.29 -0.43
N ALA A 436 -24.56 13.27 0.06
CA ALA A 436 -23.66 14.43 0.08
C ALA A 436 -23.00 14.76 -1.27
N ILE A 437 -23.13 13.91 -2.31
CA ILE A 437 -22.55 14.16 -3.64
C ILE A 437 -23.22 15.38 -4.29
N SER A 438 -22.58 16.54 -4.14
CA SER A 438 -23.01 17.80 -4.74
C SER A 438 -22.60 17.90 -6.22
N ALA A 439 -23.24 18.84 -6.93
CA ALA A 439 -23.00 19.08 -8.35
C ALA A 439 -21.79 20.00 -8.64
N ARG A 440 -21.20 20.65 -7.61
CA ARG A 440 -20.11 21.62 -7.77
C ARG A 440 -18.99 21.38 -6.77
N HIS A 441 -17.76 21.31 -7.29
CA HIS A 441 -16.50 21.49 -6.57
C HIS A 441 -16.40 20.87 -5.16
N TYR A 442 -16.47 19.53 -5.11
CA TYR A 442 -15.45 18.84 -4.32
C TYR A 442 -14.13 18.94 -5.09
N SER A 443 -13.08 19.48 -4.47
CA SER A 443 -11.71 19.28 -4.94
C SER A 443 -11.42 17.78 -4.82
N GLN A 444 -11.19 17.10 -5.95
CA GLN A 444 -10.87 15.67 -5.95
C GLN A 444 -9.67 15.43 -5.03
N TYR A 445 -9.90 14.75 -3.90
CA TYR A 445 -8.89 14.59 -2.88
C TYR A 445 -7.65 13.89 -3.46
N PRO A 446 -6.47 14.52 -3.34
CA PRO A 446 -5.32 14.25 -4.20
C PRO A 446 -4.91 12.80 -4.06
N PHE A 447 -5.05 12.02 -5.14
CA PHE A 447 -5.00 10.55 -5.14
C PHE A 447 -3.84 10.03 -4.27
N HIS A 448 -4.20 9.57 -3.07
CA HIS A 448 -3.24 9.06 -2.10
C HIS A 448 -2.75 7.71 -2.61
N GLY A 449 -1.57 7.71 -3.23
CA GLY A 449 -1.02 6.53 -3.89
C GLY A 449 -1.06 5.31 -2.97
N GLU A 450 -1.57 4.19 -3.50
CA GLU A 450 -1.75 2.88 -2.82
C GLU A 450 -0.44 2.22 -2.34
N SER A 451 0.64 3.00 -2.24
CA SER A 451 2.03 2.58 -2.08
C SER A 451 2.36 2.17 -0.65
N ILE A 452 1.74 1.07 -0.24
CA ILE A 452 2.18 0.20 0.86
C ILE A 452 1.92 0.82 2.25
N ALA A 453 1.69 -0.02 3.25
CA ALA A 453 1.73 0.40 4.66
C ALA A 453 3.18 0.66 5.11
N ASN A 454 3.39 0.89 6.40
CA ASN A 454 4.70 0.91 7.08
C ASN A 454 5.65 2.07 6.69
N PHE A 455 5.34 2.85 5.66
CA PHE A 455 6.17 3.95 5.18
C PHE A 455 6.36 5.11 6.18
N SER A 456 5.52 5.20 7.21
CA SER A 456 5.62 6.17 8.31
C SER A 456 6.59 5.75 9.42
N ARG A 457 6.93 4.45 9.52
CA ARG A 457 7.77 3.86 10.58
C ARG A 457 9.26 4.07 10.22
N ASP A 458 9.70 5.32 10.36
CA ASP A 458 11.07 5.80 10.14
C ASP A 458 11.63 5.64 8.72
N SER A 459 11.03 6.37 7.77
CA SER A 459 11.60 6.65 6.44
C SER A 459 11.81 8.15 6.24
N LEU A 460 12.85 8.50 5.46
CA LEU A 460 13.24 9.86 5.03
C LEU A 460 12.11 10.73 4.41
N LEU A 461 10.93 10.17 4.13
CA LEU A 461 9.77 10.91 3.62
C LEU A 461 9.07 11.78 4.68
N SER A 462 9.30 11.57 5.98
CA SER A 462 8.60 12.29 7.06
C SER A 462 8.80 13.82 7.02
N THR A 463 10.04 14.29 6.89
CA THR A 463 10.42 15.71 6.91
C THR A 463 9.95 16.49 5.68
N VAL A 464 9.65 15.81 4.56
CA VAL A 464 9.24 16.45 3.29
C VAL A 464 7.93 17.22 3.43
N LYS A 465 7.05 16.83 4.37
CA LYS A 465 5.84 17.60 4.69
C LYS A 465 6.17 18.96 5.31
N THR A 466 7.17 19.05 6.17
CA THR A 466 7.58 20.28 6.86
C THR A 466 8.25 21.27 5.91
N ALA A 467 9.11 20.77 5.01
CA ALA A 467 9.82 21.60 4.04
C ALA A 467 8.89 22.40 3.11
N ARG A 468 7.74 21.83 2.72
CA ARG A 468 6.74 22.53 1.88
C ARG A 468 6.09 23.74 2.55
N THR A 469 6.07 23.82 3.88
CA THR A 469 5.51 24.96 4.63
C THR A 469 6.51 26.11 4.76
N LEU A 470 7.81 25.85 4.61
CA LEU A 470 8.88 26.83 4.84
C LEU A 470 9.35 27.58 3.58
N ILE A 471 8.92 27.15 2.39
CA ILE A 471 9.38 27.72 1.10
C ILE A 471 8.49 28.89 0.63
N SER A 472 7.30 29.08 1.21
CA SER A 472 6.44 30.24 0.98
C SER A 472 6.61 31.31 2.07
N GLY A 473 7.81 31.90 2.15
CA GLY A 473 8.14 32.99 3.08
C GLY A 473 9.09 33.99 2.45
N ILE A 474 8.68 35.27 2.39
CA ILE A 474 9.46 36.36 1.78
C ILE A 474 10.67 36.69 2.68
N PRO A 475 11.88 36.91 2.12
CA PRO A 475 13.06 37.24 2.92
C PRO A 475 12.95 38.64 3.56
N LEU A 476 13.20 38.71 4.86
CA LEU A 476 13.41 39.94 5.63
C LEU A 476 14.77 39.90 6.32
N ALA A 477 15.41 41.07 6.46
CA ALA A 477 16.82 41.19 6.81
C ALA A 477 17.13 40.85 8.28
N PRO A 478 18.32 40.31 8.59
CA PRO A 478 18.65 39.83 9.93
C PRO A 478 19.05 40.95 10.89
N SER A 479 18.11 41.38 11.73
CA SER A 479 18.40 42.02 13.03
C SER A 479 17.22 41.85 13.99
N THR A 480 17.47 41.92 15.30
CA THR A 480 16.44 41.85 16.37
C THR A 480 15.81 40.47 16.63
N VAL A 481 16.65 39.45 16.90
CA VAL A 481 16.22 38.21 17.61
C VAL A 481 17.20 37.88 18.75
N GLN A 482 17.30 38.79 19.73
CA GLN A 482 18.11 38.57 20.94
C GLN A 482 17.32 38.79 22.24
N ASN A 483 16.27 39.63 22.22
CA ASN A 483 15.59 40.10 23.44
C ASN A 483 14.37 39.27 23.86
N THR A 484 14.05 38.17 23.16
CA THR A 484 12.82 37.38 23.38
C THR A 484 13.04 36.07 24.15
N LEU A 485 14.30 35.67 24.37
CA LEU A 485 14.64 34.36 24.95
C LEU A 485 14.76 34.39 26.49
N ASP A 486 15.28 35.48 27.06
CA ASP A 486 15.51 35.61 28.51
C ASP A 486 14.22 35.68 29.34
N THR A 487 13.12 36.16 28.76
CA THR A 487 11.83 36.32 29.44
C THR A 487 11.13 34.98 29.72
N LEU A 488 11.49 33.90 29.01
CA LEU A 488 10.81 32.60 29.11
C LEU A 488 11.52 31.57 30.01
N LEU A 489 12.69 31.91 30.56
CA LEU A 489 13.47 31.04 31.46
C LEU A 489 13.35 31.40 32.95
N ARG A 490 12.49 32.36 33.31
CA ARG A 490 12.13 32.68 34.69
C ARG A 490 10.66 32.40 34.97
N ASN A 491 10.40 31.20 35.51
CA ASN A 491 9.46 30.89 36.61
C ASN A 491 9.00 29.43 36.51
N GLY A 492 9.51 28.58 37.42
CA GLY A 492 8.98 27.23 37.63
C GLY A 492 7.68 27.23 38.46
N PRO A 493 6.94 26.12 38.51
CA PRO A 493 5.61 26.06 39.10
C PRO A 493 5.62 25.95 40.64
N ALA A 494 4.57 26.49 41.27
CA ALA A 494 4.23 26.29 42.67
C ALA A 494 2.74 25.92 42.83
N ALA A 495 2.38 25.35 43.98
CA ALA A 495 1.16 24.58 44.21
C ALA A 495 -0.13 25.40 44.44
N VAL A 496 -1.29 24.74 44.24
CA VAL A 496 -2.47 24.59 45.17
C VAL A 496 -2.94 25.88 45.91
N ASP A 497 -4.22 26.31 45.89
CA ASP A 497 -5.42 25.54 46.27
C ASP A 497 -6.80 26.13 45.82
N LEU A 498 -7.89 25.46 46.25
CA LEU A 498 -9.33 25.79 46.29
C LEU A 498 -9.75 27.28 46.44
N GLN A 499 -10.85 27.67 45.77
CA GLN A 499 -12.12 28.10 46.43
C GLN A 499 -13.33 28.29 45.47
N ARG A 500 -14.47 28.82 45.97
CA ARG A 500 -15.86 28.48 45.52
C ARG A 500 -16.90 29.61 45.75
N SER A 501 -17.47 30.17 44.67
CA SER A 501 -18.71 30.99 44.61
C SER A 501 -19.02 31.33 43.13
N SER A 502 -20.18 31.17 42.48
CA SER A 502 -21.63 31.34 42.79
C SER A 502 -22.22 32.68 42.31
N HIS A 503 -23.50 32.66 41.90
CA HIS A 503 -24.34 33.74 41.30
C HIS A 503 -24.08 34.08 39.80
N GLN A 504 -25.05 34.65 39.06
CA GLN A 504 -26.48 34.27 38.85
C GLN A 504 -27.09 35.11 37.70
N ASP A 505 -28.07 34.53 37.01
CA ASP A 505 -29.30 35.05 36.40
C ASP A 505 -29.36 36.44 35.71
N ASN A 506 -29.76 36.41 34.42
CA ASN A 506 -30.95 37.07 33.80
C ASN A 506 -30.90 36.79 32.27
N GLU A 507 -31.93 36.44 31.51
CA GLU A 507 -33.31 36.98 31.34
C GLU A 507 -33.34 38.41 30.75
N GLU A 508 -34.19 38.79 29.77
CA GLU A 508 -35.31 38.10 29.08
C GLU A 508 -35.55 38.71 27.65
N ARG A 509 -36.49 38.13 26.87
CA ARG A 509 -37.19 38.68 25.66
C ARG A 509 -36.39 38.80 24.34
N SER A 510 -36.88 38.50 23.12
CA SER A 510 -38.24 38.41 22.48
C SER A 510 -38.83 39.78 22.03
N ASN A 511 -39.57 39.93 20.92
CA ASN A 511 -40.29 38.95 20.08
C ASN A 511 -40.75 39.54 18.70
N THR A 512 -41.08 38.69 17.70
CA THR A 512 -42.09 38.89 16.58
C THR A 512 -41.90 40.04 15.53
N THR A 513 -42.45 40.08 14.28
CA THR A 513 -43.33 39.22 13.42
C THR A 513 -43.33 39.66 11.92
N ALA A 514 -43.64 38.74 10.97
CA ALA A 514 -44.54 38.82 9.76
C ALA A 514 -44.49 40.02 8.74
N ASP A 515 -44.97 39.96 7.48
CA ASP A 515 -45.16 38.90 6.45
C ASP A 515 -45.50 39.49 5.04
N VAL A 516 -45.06 38.81 3.96
CA VAL A 516 -45.70 38.63 2.61
C VAL A 516 -45.94 39.83 1.62
N PRO A 517 -45.89 39.64 0.26
CA PRO A 517 -45.86 40.72 -0.77
C PRO A 517 -47.13 40.78 -1.68
N PRO A 518 -47.11 41.56 -2.80
CA PRO A 518 -46.94 41.03 -4.18
C PRO A 518 -45.94 41.90 -5.03
N SER A 519 -45.80 41.96 -6.37
CA SER A 519 -46.64 41.64 -7.56
C SER A 519 -45.82 41.28 -8.84
N GLU A 520 -46.27 41.69 -10.05
CA GLU A 520 -45.86 41.28 -11.43
C GLU A 520 -45.11 42.44 -12.18
N GLU A 521 -44.63 42.41 -13.45
CA GLU A 521 -45.21 41.97 -14.75
C GLU A 521 -44.19 41.75 -15.93
N GLN A 522 -44.61 40.95 -16.94
CA GLN A 522 -44.42 41.04 -18.43
C GLN A 522 -43.01 41.34 -19.06
N THR A 523 -42.33 40.44 -19.80
CA THR A 523 -42.51 39.81 -21.17
C THR A 523 -42.03 40.61 -22.39
N VAL A 524 -41.36 39.95 -23.35
CA VAL A 524 -41.46 40.11 -24.84
C VAL A 524 -40.61 39.04 -25.56
N GLU A 525 -41.04 38.59 -26.76
CA GLU A 525 -40.35 37.59 -27.61
C GLU A 525 -39.54 38.22 -28.76
N THR A 526 -38.63 37.47 -29.40
CA THR A 526 -38.64 37.28 -30.88
C THR A 526 -37.64 36.22 -31.40
N ARG A 527 -37.99 35.62 -32.55
CA ARG A 527 -37.21 34.76 -33.47
C ARG A 527 -37.62 35.17 -34.92
N PRO A 528 -37.02 34.71 -36.04
CA PRO A 528 -36.39 33.40 -36.33
C PRO A 528 -34.85 33.52 -36.53
N ASP A 529 -34.10 33.10 -37.56
CA ASP A 529 -34.37 32.41 -38.83
C ASP A 529 -33.14 31.67 -39.44
N LYS A 530 -33.45 30.75 -40.35
CA LYS A 530 -32.65 30.12 -41.44
C LYS A 530 -31.36 29.31 -41.20
N ILE A 531 -31.44 28.11 -41.78
CA ILE A 531 -30.46 27.06 -42.12
C ILE A 531 -30.15 27.27 -43.64
N PRO A 532 -28.92 27.06 -44.19
CA PRO A 532 -28.49 25.69 -44.53
C PRO A 532 -26.98 25.32 -44.57
N SER A 533 -26.76 24.05 -44.25
CA SER A 533 -25.75 23.08 -44.75
C SER A 533 -24.45 23.54 -45.45
N THR A 534 -23.33 22.94 -45.03
CA THR A 534 -22.51 22.09 -45.91
C THR A 534 -21.69 21.07 -45.11
N GLU A 535 -21.29 19.98 -45.76
CA GLU A 535 -20.30 19.02 -45.23
C GLU A 535 -18.87 19.55 -45.42
N THR A 536 -17.91 19.09 -44.61
CA THR A 536 -16.61 18.54 -45.06
C THR A 536 -15.80 18.06 -43.85
N LYS A 537 -15.11 16.92 -43.97
CA LYS A 537 -14.11 16.45 -43.01
C LYS A 537 -12.77 17.12 -43.29
N LEU A 538 -11.96 17.38 -42.28
CA LEU A 538 -10.49 17.27 -42.38
C LEU A 538 -9.86 17.19 -40.98
N ASN A 539 -8.67 16.60 -40.92
CA ASN A 539 -7.75 16.75 -39.79
C ASN A 539 -6.95 18.06 -39.99
N ASP A 540 -6.13 18.45 -39.01
CA ASP A 540 -4.67 18.43 -39.24
C ASP A 540 -3.88 18.63 -37.95
N ASP A 541 -2.63 18.15 -37.97
CA ASP A 541 -1.64 18.24 -36.88
C ASP A 541 -0.65 19.39 -37.12
N ASN A 542 -0.03 19.88 -36.03
CA ASN A 542 1.31 20.48 -35.96
C ASN A 542 1.82 21.39 -37.11
N VAL A 543 1.72 22.70 -36.93
CA VAL A 543 2.80 23.65 -37.29
C VAL A 543 2.86 24.76 -36.23
N PHE A 544 4.03 24.94 -35.58
CA PHE A 544 4.68 26.25 -35.40
C PHE A 544 6.06 26.10 -34.73
N GLU A 545 7.10 26.39 -35.50
CA GLU A 545 8.46 26.71 -35.04
C GLU A 545 8.90 28.01 -35.76
N GLU A 546 10.14 28.45 -35.53
CA GLU A 546 10.82 29.60 -36.14
C GLU A 546 10.37 31.00 -35.69
N TYR A 547 11.25 31.69 -34.95
CA TYR A 547 11.33 33.14 -34.99
C TYR A 547 12.78 33.64 -34.81
N ALA A 548 13.24 34.43 -35.78
CA ALA A 548 14.41 35.32 -35.77
C ALA A 548 15.82 34.73 -35.49
N ALA A 549 16.71 34.89 -36.49
CA ALA A 549 18.16 34.76 -36.37
C ALA A 549 18.89 36.04 -36.83
N ARG A 550 20.21 36.09 -36.58
CA ARG A 550 21.26 37.04 -37.08
C ARG A 550 21.58 38.28 -36.24
N GLN A 551 22.88 38.45 -35.94
CA GLN A 551 23.66 39.70 -36.04
C GLN A 551 25.18 39.38 -36.14
N PHE A 552 25.74 39.55 -37.34
CA PHE A 552 27.15 39.89 -37.69
C PHE A 552 28.38 39.02 -37.33
N GLU A 553 29.50 39.33 -38.01
CA GLU A 553 30.74 38.55 -38.18
C GLU A 553 32.02 39.38 -37.88
N LYS A 554 33.17 38.73 -37.58
CA LYS A 554 34.47 38.79 -38.32
C LYS A 554 35.73 38.44 -37.48
N PHE A 555 36.43 37.36 -37.87
CA PHE A 555 37.90 37.13 -38.04
C PHE A 555 38.98 37.69 -37.06
N PRO A 556 40.26 37.20 -37.10
CA PRO A 556 40.82 35.88 -37.50
C PRO A 556 41.90 35.29 -36.52
N GLY A 557 42.32 34.02 -36.69
CA GLY A 557 43.52 33.45 -36.05
C GLY A 557 43.76 31.95 -36.28
N MET A 558 44.99 31.51 -36.52
CA MET A 558 45.43 30.13 -36.92
C MET A 558 46.79 29.79 -36.21
N PRO A 559 47.43 28.59 -36.31
CA PRO A 559 47.06 27.32 -36.99
C PRO A 559 47.40 25.96 -36.27
N ASN A 560 46.81 24.87 -36.81
CA ASN A 560 47.32 23.49 -37.03
C ASN A 560 48.21 22.71 -36.03
N ARG A 561 47.79 21.47 -35.73
CA ARG A 561 48.47 20.13 -35.92
C ARG A 561 47.77 19.06 -35.02
N VAL A 562 47.70 17.76 -35.32
CA VAL A 562 48.04 16.95 -36.50
C VAL A 562 47.00 15.81 -36.64
N GLU A 563 46.82 15.26 -37.83
CA GLU A 563 45.88 14.18 -38.12
C GLU A 563 46.35 12.81 -37.59
N HIS A 564 45.41 11.88 -37.39
CA HIS A 564 45.60 10.51 -37.87
C HIS A 564 44.27 9.81 -38.18
N SER A 565 44.16 9.31 -39.42
CA SER A 565 43.15 8.34 -39.88
C SER A 565 43.64 6.90 -39.59
N LEU A 566 42.90 5.79 -39.75
CA LEU A 566 41.67 5.42 -40.47
C LEU A 566 40.78 4.54 -39.52
N GLN A 567 39.65 3.89 -39.88
CA GLN A 567 38.98 3.62 -41.16
C GLN A 567 37.47 3.37 -40.96
N THR A 568 36.66 3.58 -42.00
CA THR A 568 35.19 3.39 -41.98
C THR A 568 34.76 2.04 -42.52
N SER A 569 33.69 1.46 -41.96
CA SER A 569 32.81 0.50 -42.65
C SER A 569 31.35 0.85 -42.37
N THR A 570 30.55 1.05 -43.42
CA THR A 570 29.15 1.52 -43.34
C THR A 570 28.17 0.52 -43.95
N LEU A 571 26.86 0.79 -43.81
CA LEU A 571 25.70 0.05 -44.32
C LEU A 571 25.37 -1.23 -43.52
N ARG A 572 24.11 -1.52 -43.15
CA ARG A 572 22.83 -1.03 -43.70
C ARG A 572 21.83 -0.55 -42.63
N THR A 573 20.95 0.36 -43.05
CA THR A 573 19.71 0.73 -42.37
C THR A 573 18.54 -0.16 -42.83
N GLU A 574 17.72 -0.68 -41.91
CA GLU A 574 16.33 -1.06 -42.20
C GLU A 574 15.38 -0.44 -41.16
N ASN A 575 14.55 0.51 -41.61
CA ASN A 575 13.42 1.01 -40.83
C ASN A 575 12.23 0.06 -40.99
N LYS A 576 11.73 -0.53 -39.90
CA LYS A 576 10.39 -1.15 -39.86
C LYS A 576 9.62 -0.73 -38.61
N SER A 577 8.69 0.19 -38.81
CA SER A 577 7.64 0.53 -37.85
C SER A 577 6.46 -0.43 -38.03
N PHE A 578 6.06 -1.13 -36.96
CA PHE A 578 4.69 -1.58 -36.71
C PHE A 578 4.49 -1.53 -35.18
N ARG A 579 3.67 -0.63 -34.64
CA ARG A 579 2.19 -0.70 -34.53
C ARG A 579 1.71 -2.03 -33.96
N CYS A 580 1.14 -1.95 -32.75
CA CYS A 580 0.43 -3.03 -32.08
C CYS A 580 -0.98 -3.20 -32.66
N SER A 581 -1.44 -4.44 -32.80
CA SER A 581 -2.83 -4.78 -33.10
C SER A 581 -3.18 -6.12 -32.46
N GLU A 582 -4.28 -6.16 -31.72
CA GLU A 582 -4.81 -7.38 -31.11
C GLU A 582 -5.48 -8.27 -32.17
N SER A 583 -5.31 -9.58 -32.07
CA SER A 583 -6.31 -10.54 -32.55
C SER A 583 -6.32 -11.78 -31.65
N MET A 584 -7.52 -12.24 -31.31
CA MET A 584 -7.71 -13.60 -30.79
C MET A 584 -7.74 -14.57 -31.97
N GLY A 585 -7.15 -15.74 -31.81
CA GLY A 585 -7.24 -16.85 -32.76
C GLY A 585 -7.12 -18.17 -32.01
N ASP A 586 -8.18 -18.96 -32.03
CA ASP A 586 -8.15 -20.32 -31.50
C ASP A 586 -7.23 -21.20 -32.35
N LEU A 587 -6.37 -21.99 -31.71
CA LEU A 587 -5.59 -23.02 -32.40
C LEU A 587 -5.50 -24.29 -31.55
N GLN A 588 -6.38 -25.23 -31.88
CA GLN A 588 -6.39 -26.58 -31.37
C GLN A 588 -5.16 -27.33 -31.90
N LEU A 589 -4.27 -27.79 -31.01
CA LEU A 589 -3.15 -28.66 -31.39
C LEU A 589 -3.07 -29.92 -30.53
N SER A 590 -3.39 -31.03 -31.19
CA SER A 590 -2.77 -32.35 -31.16
C SER A 590 -2.02 -32.79 -29.89
N ILE A 591 -2.51 -33.91 -29.34
CA ILE A 591 -1.69 -34.86 -28.58
C ILE A 591 -0.71 -35.51 -29.55
N ASP A 592 0.57 -35.59 -29.15
CA ASP A 592 1.51 -36.57 -29.68
C ASP A 592 2.20 -37.29 -28.51
N ALA A 593 2.49 -38.59 -28.70
CA ALA A 593 2.89 -39.48 -27.62
C ALA A 593 4.39 -39.78 -27.64
N VAL A 594 5.00 -39.87 -26.45
CA VAL A 594 6.34 -40.44 -26.25
C VAL A 594 6.21 -41.63 -25.30
N GLN A 595 6.64 -42.81 -25.75
CA GLN A 595 6.63 -44.02 -24.92
C GLN A 595 7.82 -44.07 -23.95
N PRO A 596 7.68 -44.72 -22.78
CA PRO A 596 8.77 -44.91 -21.83
C PRO A 596 9.66 -46.11 -22.19
N SER A 597 10.92 -46.09 -21.76
CA SER A 597 11.86 -47.20 -21.90
C SER A 597 12.57 -47.54 -20.58
N GLN A 598 12.50 -48.82 -20.21
CA GLN A 598 13.45 -49.60 -19.39
C GLN A 598 13.95 -48.92 -18.09
N VAL A 599 13.40 -49.20 -16.90
CA VAL A 599 13.57 -50.45 -16.11
C VAL A 599 15.02 -50.75 -15.72
N SER A 600 15.28 -50.70 -14.41
CA SER A 600 16.27 -51.55 -13.72
C SER A 600 15.76 -51.84 -12.30
N GLU A 601 15.73 -53.12 -11.92
CA GLU A 601 15.32 -53.57 -10.58
C GLU A 601 16.52 -54.10 -9.79
N SER A 602 16.62 -53.73 -8.51
CA SER A 602 17.32 -54.42 -7.41
C SER A 602 17.18 -53.55 -6.14
N ASP A 603 16.91 -54.07 -4.94
CA ASP A 603 16.54 -55.44 -4.60
C ASP A 603 15.58 -55.48 -3.40
N LEU A 604 14.81 -56.55 -3.26
CA LEU A 604 13.81 -56.72 -2.18
C LEU A 604 14.39 -57.49 -0.99
N SER A 605 14.19 -57.00 0.25
CA SER A 605 14.02 -57.84 1.45
C SER A 605 13.73 -57.05 2.74
N GLN A 606 12.52 -57.18 3.29
CA GLN A 606 12.26 -57.97 4.52
C GLN A 606 10.74 -58.05 4.82
N VAL A 607 10.34 -58.91 5.77
CA VAL A 607 9.00 -59.52 5.86
C VAL A 607 8.46 -59.48 7.32
N ILE A 608 7.12 -59.53 7.46
CA ILE A 608 6.25 -60.06 8.54
C ILE A 608 5.05 -59.09 8.70
N VAL A 609 3.76 -59.37 8.42
CA VAL A 609 2.86 -60.56 8.50
C VAL A 609 2.06 -60.65 9.82
N GLU A 610 0.80 -60.21 9.76
CA GLU A 610 -0.43 -60.74 10.39
C GLU A 610 -1.61 -59.85 9.89
N LYS A 611 -2.77 -60.31 9.37
CA LYS A 611 -3.81 -61.30 9.77
C LYS A 611 -4.44 -60.98 11.14
N SER A 612 -5.76 -60.95 11.32
CA SER A 612 -6.93 -61.12 10.43
C SER A 612 -8.18 -60.50 11.10
N SER A 613 -9.34 -60.29 10.47
CA SER A 613 -10.41 -61.31 10.31
C SER A 613 -11.72 -60.71 9.73
N LYS A 614 -12.49 -61.51 8.96
CA LYS A 614 -13.96 -61.74 9.02
C LYS A 614 -14.95 -60.53 8.94
N GLU A 615 -16.15 -60.64 8.32
CA GLU A 615 -16.78 -61.72 7.53
C GLU A 615 -17.85 -61.17 6.53
N ASN A 616 -18.65 -62.06 5.93
CA ASN A 616 -19.49 -61.84 4.74
C ASN A 616 -20.95 -61.36 5.00
N ASP A 617 -21.64 -61.15 3.87
CA ASP A 617 -23.10 -61.13 3.62
C ASP A 617 -23.89 -59.87 4.02
N GLY A 618 -24.80 -59.35 3.17
CA GLY A 618 -25.10 -59.77 1.79
C GLY A 618 -26.26 -58.97 1.15
N SER A 619 -26.75 -59.46 0.00
CA SER A 619 -28.15 -59.41 -0.51
C SER A 619 -29.08 -58.18 -0.30
N VAL A 620 -29.90 -57.73 -1.27
CA VAL A 620 -30.03 -58.07 -2.71
C VAL A 620 -30.98 -57.07 -3.43
N HIS A 621 -30.94 -57.08 -4.77
CA HIS A 621 -31.99 -56.62 -5.72
C HIS A 621 -32.19 -55.13 -6.09
N LYS A 622 -32.79 -54.97 -7.28
CA LYS A 622 -33.09 -53.73 -8.02
C LYS A 622 -34.60 -53.50 -8.13
N ARG A 623 -34.94 -52.22 -8.33
CA ARG A 623 -36.20 -51.66 -8.86
C ARG A 623 -37.12 -52.62 -9.66
N LYS A 624 -38.38 -52.63 -9.26
CA LYS A 624 -39.63 -52.66 -10.05
C LYS A 624 -40.64 -51.83 -9.22
N LEU A 625 -41.65 -51.14 -9.71
CA LEU A 625 -42.15 -50.63 -11.00
C LEU A 625 -43.26 -49.62 -10.59
N SER A 626 -43.91 -48.96 -11.54
CA SER A 626 -44.93 -47.92 -11.27
C SER A 626 -46.17 -48.41 -10.51
N ASN A 627 -46.73 -47.56 -9.64
CA ASN A 627 -48.00 -46.86 -9.92
C ASN A 627 -48.40 -45.90 -8.79
N MET A 628 -49.16 -44.85 -9.18
CA MET A 628 -49.58 -43.67 -8.41
C MET A 628 -48.46 -42.66 -8.11
#